data_AF-A0A7S0AD24-F1
#
_entry.id   AF-A0A7S0AD24-F1
#
_cell.length_a   1.000
_cell.length_b   1.000
_cell.length_c   1.000
_cell.angle_alpha   90.00
_cell.angle_beta   90.00
_cell.angle_gamma   90.00
#
_symmetry.space_group_name_H-M   'P 1'
#
loop_
_entity.id
_entity.type
_entity.pdbx_description
1 polymer ?
#
loop_
_entity_poly.entity_id
_entity_poly.type
_entity_poly.pdbx_seq_one_letter_code
_entity_poly.pdbx_strand_id
1 'polypeptide(L)'
;MANIGGEVVNPQVHWDATPRKQGLYDPSNESDACGVGAVMDMKRLKSRKILTDARDMVVRMTHRGAKQANENDGDGVGILLSIPDEYLRANCSFQLPEAGQYGVGNIFLPQQSEKREATVQVVERITRKMGLRILGWRTPLPVNSSVLGPYALTTEPYIAQVFMAENTQDGADSESEAGAVRGAKARATRRGTKTTDESSCANVS
;
A
#
# COMPACT_ATOMS: atom_id res chain seq x y z
N MET A 1 1.05 -35.84 53.11
CA MET A 1 0.29 -34.58 53.06
C MET A 1 1.00 -33.69 52.06
N ALA A 2 0.43 -33.57 50.86
CA ALA A 2 1.11 -33.02 49.68
C ALA A 2 1.16 -31.49 49.74
N ASN A 3 2.33 -30.97 49.37
CA ASN A 3 2.69 -29.56 49.31
C ASN A 3 1.78 -28.77 48.35
N ILE A 4 1.49 -27.55 48.79
CA ILE A 4 0.74 -26.50 48.11
C ILE A 4 1.70 -25.87 47.11
N GLY A 5 1.69 -26.34 45.86
CA GLY A 5 2.51 -25.82 44.76
C GLY A 5 1.63 -25.10 43.74
N GLY A 6 1.22 -23.86 44.05
CA GLY A 6 0.58 -22.98 43.08
C GLY A 6 1.64 -22.47 42.10
N GLU A 7 1.68 -23.04 40.91
CA GLU A 7 2.46 -22.49 39.81
C GLU A 7 1.68 -21.32 39.20
N VAL A 8 2.19 -20.10 39.42
CA VAL A 8 1.66 -18.89 38.81
C VAL A 8 2.02 -18.92 37.33
N VAL A 9 1.06 -19.33 36.49
CA VAL A 9 1.19 -19.23 35.03
C VAL A 9 1.24 -17.75 34.64
N ASN A 10 2.44 -17.29 34.30
CA ASN A 10 2.70 -15.97 33.75
C ASN A 10 1.95 -15.81 32.40
N PRO A 11 1.00 -14.87 32.25
CA PRO A 11 0.33 -14.65 30.98
C PRO A 11 1.26 -13.80 30.10
N GLN A 12 2.36 -14.40 29.65
CA GLN A 12 3.06 -13.89 28.48
C GLN A 12 2.13 -14.13 27.30
N VAL A 13 1.38 -13.08 26.95
CA VAL A 13 0.60 -12.98 25.72
C VAL A 13 1.57 -13.14 24.55
N HIS A 14 1.70 -14.39 24.10
CA HIS A 14 2.30 -14.73 22.83
C HIS A 14 1.24 -14.34 21.77
N TRP A 15 1.57 -13.39 20.89
CA TRP A 15 0.73 -12.93 19.78
C TRP A 15 0.48 -14.02 18.72
N ASP A 16 1.10 -15.19 18.87
CA ASP A 16 0.87 -16.38 18.06
C ASP A 16 -0.12 -17.26 18.80
N ALA A 17 -1.40 -16.97 18.59
CA ALA A 17 -2.51 -17.64 19.27
C ALA A 17 -2.84 -18.98 18.60
N THR A 18 -1.83 -19.76 18.20
CA THR A 18 -2.03 -21.12 17.72
C THR A 18 -2.50 -22.00 18.89
N PRO A 19 -3.72 -22.57 18.85
CA PRO A 19 -4.22 -23.39 19.95
C PRO A 19 -3.25 -24.56 20.26
N ARG A 20 -3.21 -25.01 21.51
CA ARG A 20 -2.46 -26.24 21.83
C ARG A 20 -3.15 -27.44 21.17
N LYS A 21 -2.36 -28.44 20.76
CA LYS A 21 -2.85 -29.71 20.22
C LYS A 21 -3.98 -30.27 21.10
N GLN A 22 -5.17 -30.41 20.53
CA GLN A 22 -6.36 -30.87 21.25
C GLN A 22 -7.28 -31.67 20.32
N GLY A 23 -7.73 -32.85 20.77
CA GLY A 23 -8.54 -33.74 19.94
C GLY A 23 -7.81 -34.14 18.64
N LEU A 24 -8.48 -33.99 17.50
CA LEU A 24 -7.93 -34.24 16.15
C LEU A 24 -7.11 -33.06 15.58
N TYR A 25 -7.12 -31.90 16.24
CA TYR A 25 -6.37 -30.72 15.78
C TYR A 25 -4.89 -30.86 16.16
N ASP A 26 -4.02 -30.83 15.15
CA ASP A 26 -2.56 -30.80 15.29
C ASP A 26 -2.02 -29.46 14.74
N PRO A 27 -1.46 -28.58 15.58
CA PRO A 27 -0.90 -27.29 15.16
C PRO A 27 0.20 -27.44 14.10
N SER A 28 0.87 -28.59 14.02
CA SER A 28 1.88 -28.84 12.99
C SER A 28 1.33 -28.90 11.57
N ASN A 29 0.01 -29.05 11.42
CA ASN A 29 -0.68 -29.10 10.14
C ASN A 29 -1.34 -27.76 9.77
N GLU A 30 -1.18 -26.72 10.61
CA GLU A 30 -1.68 -25.39 10.30
C GLU A 30 -0.72 -24.69 9.35
N SER A 31 -1.25 -24.22 8.22
CA SER A 31 -0.47 -23.47 7.23
C SER A 31 -1.25 -22.24 6.81
N ASP A 32 -0.69 -21.06 7.06
CA ASP A 32 -1.19 -19.80 6.53
C ASP A 32 -0.93 -19.76 5.02
N ALA A 33 -2.00 -19.62 4.24
CA ALA A 33 -1.96 -19.56 2.78
C ALA A 33 -2.07 -18.10 2.35
N CYS A 34 -0.98 -17.34 2.53
CA CYS A 34 -0.83 -16.03 1.91
C CYS A 34 0.28 -16.08 0.86
N GLY A 35 0.08 -15.31 -0.21
CA GLY A 35 1.03 -15.22 -1.30
C GLY A 35 1.46 -13.77 -1.51
N VAL A 36 2.77 -13.49 -1.37
CA VAL A 36 3.37 -12.19 -1.70
C VAL A 36 4.46 -12.36 -2.75
N GLY A 37 4.57 -11.41 -3.66
CA GLY A 37 5.62 -11.38 -4.67
C GLY A 37 5.94 -9.95 -5.11
N ALA A 38 7.07 -9.78 -5.80
CA ALA A 38 7.51 -8.49 -6.31
C ALA A 38 8.10 -8.64 -7.70
N VAL A 39 7.83 -7.65 -8.57
CA VAL A 39 8.45 -7.52 -9.88
C VAL A 39 9.12 -6.16 -9.94
N MET A 40 10.38 -6.12 -10.36
CA MET A 40 11.15 -4.88 -10.50
C MET A 40 12.01 -4.90 -11.76
N ASP A 41 12.16 -3.75 -12.39
CA ASP A 41 13.13 -3.55 -13.46
C ASP A 41 14.48 -3.11 -12.86
N MET A 42 15.52 -3.93 -13.05
CA MET A 42 16.86 -3.65 -12.48
C MET A 42 17.53 -2.42 -13.09
N LYS A 43 17.11 -2.00 -14.29
CA LYS A 43 17.59 -0.77 -14.96
C LYS A 43 16.76 0.46 -14.56
N ARG A 44 15.77 0.30 -13.68
CA ARG A 44 14.84 1.34 -13.20
C ARG A 44 14.04 2.00 -14.31
N LEU A 45 13.77 1.27 -15.39
CA LEU A 45 12.96 1.79 -16.48
C LEU A 45 11.47 1.63 -16.14
N LYS A 46 10.71 2.72 -16.27
CA LYS A 46 9.25 2.69 -16.13
C LYS A 46 8.66 1.99 -17.35
N SER A 47 7.91 0.92 -17.15
CA SER A 47 7.28 0.17 -18.24
C SER A 47 5.98 -0.48 -17.79
N ARG A 48 4.98 -0.50 -18.69
CA ARG A 48 3.72 -1.24 -18.52
C ARG A 48 3.94 -2.76 -18.42
N LYS A 49 5.11 -3.26 -18.85
CA LYS A 49 5.50 -4.66 -18.68
C LYS A 49 5.48 -5.08 -17.21
N ILE A 50 5.99 -4.23 -16.30
CA ILE A 50 6.04 -4.53 -14.86
C ILE A 50 4.64 -4.80 -14.30
N LEU A 51 3.64 -4.02 -14.73
CA LEU A 51 2.25 -4.21 -14.32
C LEU A 51 1.66 -5.51 -14.87
N THR A 52 2.01 -5.87 -16.11
CA THR A 52 1.55 -7.11 -16.74
C THR A 52 2.14 -8.32 -16.04
N ASP A 53 3.44 -8.29 -15.76
CA ASP A 53 4.14 -9.34 -15.01
C ASP A 53 3.59 -9.47 -13.58
N ALA A 54 3.31 -8.35 -12.90
CA ALA A 54 2.71 -8.36 -11.56
C ALA A 54 1.29 -8.94 -11.55
N ARG A 55 0.48 -8.64 -12.57
CA ARG A 55 -0.85 -9.26 -12.75
C ARG A 55 -0.72 -10.77 -12.92
N ASP A 56 0.16 -11.23 -13.79
CA ASP A 56 0.34 -12.67 -14.05
C ASP A 56 0.87 -13.41 -12.81
N MET A 57 1.76 -12.76 -12.05
CA MET A 57 2.22 -13.27 -10.76
C MET A 57 1.06 -13.48 -9.78
N VAL A 58 0.21 -12.47 -9.60
CA VAL A 58 -0.97 -12.54 -8.74
C VAL A 58 -1.91 -13.68 -9.18
N VAL A 59 -2.19 -13.80 -10.48
CA VAL A 59 -3.04 -14.89 -11.02
C VAL A 59 -2.45 -16.27 -10.76
N ARG A 60 -1.12 -16.42 -10.84
CA ARG A 60 -0.45 -17.69 -10.53
C ARG A 60 -0.53 -18.06 -9.05
N MET A 61 -0.86 -17.11 -8.17
CA MET A 61 -0.94 -17.29 -6.73
C MET A 61 -2.36 -17.60 -6.24
N THR A 62 -3.34 -17.71 -7.14
CA THR A 62 -4.72 -18.06 -6.80
C THR A 62 -4.85 -19.40 -6.04
N HIS A 63 -3.93 -20.34 -6.24
CA HIS A 63 -3.89 -21.61 -5.48
C HIS A 63 -3.60 -21.42 -3.99
N ARG A 64 -3.11 -20.24 -3.59
CA ARG A 64 -2.92 -19.84 -2.19
C ARG A 64 -4.04 -18.96 -1.67
N GLY A 65 -4.98 -18.54 -2.51
CA GLY A 65 -6.08 -17.67 -2.06
C GLY A 65 -7.09 -18.44 -1.22
N ALA A 66 -7.51 -17.86 -0.11
CA ALA A 66 -8.71 -18.28 0.58
C ALA A 66 -9.92 -18.13 -0.37
N LYS A 67 -10.65 -19.22 -0.58
CA LYS A 67 -11.90 -19.22 -1.33
C LYS A 67 -13.06 -19.12 -0.34
N GLN A 68 -13.94 -18.16 -0.56
CA GLN A 68 -15.18 -18.05 0.19
C GLN A 68 -16.24 -19.01 -0.37
N ALA A 69 -17.44 -18.99 0.23
CA ALA A 69 -18.55 -19.85 -0.17
C ALA A 69 -18.98 -19.68 -1.66
N ASN A 70 -18.72 -18.51 -2.26
CA ASN A 70 -18.97 -18.24 -3.68
C ASN A 70 -17.65 -18.08 -4.44
N GLU A 71 -17.62 -18.54 -5.70
CA GLU A 71 -16.41 -18.50 -6.54
C GLU A 71 -15.85 -17.09 -6.78
N ASN A 72 -16.72 -16.07 -6.75
CA ASN A 72 -16.36 -14.67 -6.97
C ASN A 72 -16.07 -13.89 -5.67
N ASP A 73 -16.27 -14.52 -4.51
CA ASP A 73 -15.91 -13.93 -3.22
C ASP A 73 -14.52 -14.43 -2.81
N GLY A 74 -13.63 -13.49 -2.49
CA GLY A 74 -12.29 -13.78 -2.01
C GLY A 74 -11.84 -12.73 -0.99
N ASP A 75 -10.87 -13.09 -0.17
CA ASP A 75 -10.47 -12.27 1.00
C ASP A 75 -9.76 -10.96 0.61
N GLY A 76 -9.09 -10.94 -0.53
CA GLY A 76 -8.47 -9.73 -1.06
C GLY A 76 -7.29 -9.98 -1.97
N VAL A 77 -7.04 -9.04 -2.86
CA VAL A 77 -5.90 -9.05 -3.77
C VAL A 77 -5.55 -7.62 -4.16
N GLY A 78 -4.26 -7.33 -4.35
CA GLY A 78 -3.82 -5.98 -4.71
C GLY A 78 -2.43 -5.95 -5.35
N ILE A 79 -2.18 -4.89 -6.11
CA ILE A 79 -0.86 -4.58 -6.67
C ILE A 79 -0.50 -3.17 -6.21
N LEU A 80 0.63 -3.05 -5.51
CA LEU A 80 1.22 -1.77 -5.17
C LEU A 80 2.22 -1.36 -6.26
N LEU A 81 2.09 -0.13 -6.76
CA LEU A 81 2.95 0.43 -7.80
C LEU A 81 3.48 1.80 -7.36
N SER A 82 4.61 2.20 -7.93
CA SER A 82 5.05 3.60 -7.88
C SER A 82 4.04 4.51 -8.61
N ILE A 83 3.99 5.79 -8.21
CA ILE A 83 3.08 6.79 -8.78
C ILE A 83 3.26 6.87 -10.32
N PRO A 84 2.25 6.48 -11.12
CA PRO A 84 2.35 6.47 -12.58
C PRO A 84 2.05 7.86 -13.15
N ASP A 85 3.02 8.76 -13.03
CA ASP A 85 2.88 10.20 -13.33
C ASP A 85 2.24 10.53 -14.69
N GLU A 86 2.72 9.92 -15.77
CA GLU A 86 2.19 10.12 -17.13
C GLU A 86 0.71 9.76 -17.23
N TYR A 87 0.31 8.63 -16.63
CA TYR A 87 -1.09 8.20 -16.62
C TYR A 87 -1.96 9.15 -15.81
N LEU A 88 -1.49 9.61 -14.64
CA LEU A 88 -2.26 10.50 -13.78
C LEU A 88 -2.46 11.87 -14.41
N ARG A 89 -1.42 12.44 -15.04
CA ARG A 89 -1.55 13.71 -15.79
C ARG A 89 -2.58 13.64 -16.91
N ALA A 90 -2.64 12.50 -17.60
CA ALA A 90 -3.62 12.29 -18.67
C ALA A 90 -5.06 12.06 -18.18
N ASN A 91 -5.26 11.72 -16.89
CA ASN A 91 -6.55 11.27 -16.34
C ASN A 91 -7.07 12.13 -15.18
N CYS A 92 -6.45 13.28 -14.93
CA CYS A 92 -6.88 14.26 -13.93
C CYS A 92 -7.40 15.53 -14.62
N SER A 93 -8.45 16.13 -14.06
CA SER A 93 -9.04 17.39 -14.55
C SER A 93 -8.32 18.64 -14.05
N PHE A 94 -7.25 18.47 -13.27
CA PHE A 94 -6.48 19.53 -12.64
C PHE A 94 -4.98 19.34 -12.91
N GLN A 95 -4.22 20.43 -12.79
CA GLN A 95 -2.79 20.43 -13.03
C GLN A 95 -2.03 19.79 -11.86
N LEU A 96 -1.09 18.91 -12.19
CA LEU A 96 -0.21 18.26 -11.24
C LEU A 96 1.17 18.97 -11.24
N PRO A 97 1.77 19.22 -10.06
CA PRO A 97 3.18 19.61 -9.94
C PRO A 97 4.12 18.60 -10.60
N GLU A 98 5.43 18.87 -10.62
CA GLU A 98 6.41 17.92 -11.15
C GLU A 98 6.35 16.57 -10.42
N ALA A 99 6.78 15.50 -11.10
CA ALA A 99 6.82 14.18 -10.50
C ALA A 99 7.66 14.20 -9.20
N GLY A 100 7.08 13.67 -8.12
CA GLY A 100 7.70 13.69 -6.78
C GLY A 100 7.52 14.99 -5.99
N GLN A 101 6.74 15.96 -6.50
CA GLN A 101 6.27 17.14 -5.73
C GLN A 101 4.79 17.04 -5.33
N TYR A 102 4.14 15.93 -5.65
CA TYR A 102 2.78 15.63 -5.22
C TYR A 102 2.67 14.18 -4.74
N GLY A 103 1.72 13.95 -3.84
CA GLY A 103 1.30 12.62 -3.38
C GLY A 103 -0.11 12.31 -3.84
N VAL A 104 -0.42 11.01 -3.88
CA VAL A 104 -1.76 10.48 -4.19
C VAL A 104 -2.18 9.55 -3.08
N GLY A 105 -3.36 9.80 -2.51
CA GLY A 105 -4.00 8.91 -1.54
C GLY A 105 -5.16 8.16 -2.19
N ASN A 106 -5.17 6.83 -2.11
CA ASN A 106 -6.33 6.02 -2.46
C ASN A 106 -7.23 5.92 -1.23
N ILE A 107 -8.48 6.39 -1.32
CA ILE A 107 -9.41 6.48 -0.19
C ILE A 107 -10.67 5.68 -0.50
N PHE A 108 -11.09 4.87 0.46
CA PHE A 108 -12.38 4.19 0.46
C PHE A 108 -13.36 5.01 1.29
N LEU A 109 -14.41 5.49 0.63
CA LEU A 109 -15.43 6.35 1.20
C LEU A 109 -16.75 5.59 1.35
N PRO A 110 -17.64 6.02 2.28
CA PRO A 110 -19.00 5.51 2.35
C PRO A 110 -19.75 5.67 1.02
N GLN A 111 -20.64 4.72 0.70
CA GLN A 111 -21.52 4.81 -0.48
C GLN A 111 -22.57 5.95 -0.36
N GLN A 112 -23.09 6.16 0.87
CA GLN A 112 -24.08 7.20 1.15
C GLN A 112 -23.46 8.60 0.98
N SER A 113 -24.08 9.44 0.14
CA SER A 113 -23.57 10.76 -0.25
C SER A 113 -23.24 11.68 0.92
N GLU A 114 -24.14 11.80 1.90
CA GLU A 114 -23.95 12.68 3.07
C GLU A 114 -22.76 12.24 3.93
N LYS A 115 -22.66 10.93 4.22
CA LYS A 115 -21.54 10.37 4.98
C LYS A 115 -20.22 10.50 4.22
N ARG A 116 -20.28 10.34 2.89
CA ARG A 116 -19.12 10.52 2.01
C ARG A 116 -18.60 11.94 2.08
N GLU A 117 -19.48 12.93 1.93
CA GLU A 117 -19.10 14.34 1.98
C GLU A 117 -18.53 14.73 3.35
N ALA A 118 -19.15 14.28 4.44
CA ALA A 118 -18.61 14.47 5.78
C ALA A 118 -17.20 13.84 5.94
N THR A 119 -16.98 12.64 5.39
CA THR A 119 -15.68 11.97 5.41
C THR A 119 -14.63 12.72 4.58
N VAL A 120 -15.02 13.21 3.39
CA VAL A 120 -14.15 14.05 2.55
C VAL A 120 -13.71 15.28 3.33
N GLN A 121 -14.63 16.02 3.96
CA GLN A 121 -14.31 17.20 4.76
C GLN A 121 -13.33 16.89 5.90
N VAL A 122 -13.43 15.72 6.53
CA VAL A 122 -12.47 15.26 7.55
C VAL A 122 -11.08 15.05 6.93
N VAL A 123 -10.99 14.36 5.80
CA VAL A 123 -9.72 14.16 5.08
C VAL A 123 -9.10 15.51 4.71
N GLU A 124 -9.89 16.45 4.20
CA GLU A 124 -9.37 17.76 3.82
C GLU A 124 -8.88 18.57 5.03
N ARG A 125 -9.61 18.51 6.14
CA ARG A 125 -9.23 19.17 7.39
C ARG A 125 -7.91 18.61 7.92
N ILE A 126 -7.74 17.29 7.92
CA ILE A 126 -6.49 16.64 8.37
C ILE A 126 -5.33 17.01 7.43
N THR A 127 -5.56 16.97 6.13
CA THR A 127 -4.57 17.34 5.11
C THR A 127 -4.04 18.75 5.33
N ARG A 128 -4.95 19.72 5.54
CA ARG A 128 -4.56 21.11 5.85
C ARG A 128 -3.80 21.23 7.17
N LYS A 129 -4.21 20.48 8.21
CA LYS A 129 -3.49 20.46 9.50
C LYS A 129 -2.06 19.91 9.37
N MET A 130 -1.79 19.05 8.38
CA MET A 130 -0.46 18.52 8.09
C MET A 130 0.40 19.46 7.23
N GLY A 131 -0.05 20.69 6.96
CA GLY A 131 0.68 21.64 6.10
C GLY A 131 0.67 21.26 4.62
N LEU A 132 -0.27 20.41 4.21
CA LEU A 132 -0.46 20.02 2.82
C LEU A 132 -1.66 20.75 2.21
N ARG A 133 -1.59 21.04 0.92
CA ARG A 133 -2.71 21.55 0.13
C ARG A 133 -3.28 20.44 -0.75
N ILE A 134 -4.60 20.44 -0.91
CA ILE A 134 -5.29 19.53 -1.83
C ILE A 134 -5.24 20.14 -3.23
N LEU A 135 -4.77 19.36 -4.19
CA LEU A 135 -4.77 19.71 -5.61
C LEU A 135 -6.11 19.40 -6.26
N GLY A 136 -6.73 18.30 -5.84
CA GLY A 136 -8.03 17.86 -6.34
C GLY A 136 -8.34 16.42 -5.97
N TRP A 137 -9.58 16.04 -6.26
CA TRP A 137 -10.09 14.70 -6.11
C TRP A 137 -10.34 14.09 -7.49
N ARG A 138 -9.84 12.88 -7.71
CA ARG A 138 -10.18 12.08 -8.89
C ARG A 138 -11.25 11.08 -8.49
N THR A 139 -12.47 11.38 -8.90
CA THR A 139 -13.67 10.62 -8.52
C THR A 139 -14.79 10.81 -9.54
N PRO A 140 -15.63 9.79 -9.80
CA PRO A 140 -15.45 8.39 -9.40
C PRO A 140 -14.28 7.75 -10.16
N LEU A 141 -13.66 6.71 -9.57
CA LEU A 141 -12.72 5.88 -10.31
C LEU A 141 -13.45 4.86 -11.19
N PRO A 142 -12.88 4.49 -12.35
CA PRO A 142 -13.45 3.43 -13.18
C PRO A 142 -13.31 2.09 -12.45
N VAL A 143 -14.44 1.51 -12.05
CA VAL A 143 -14.56 0.19 -11.42
C VAL A 143 -15.58 -0.65 -12.18
N ASN A 144 -15.43 -1.97 -12.13
CA ASN A 144 -16.40 -2.91 -12.70
C ASN A 144 -16.94 -3.80 -11.59
N SER A 145 -18.04 -3.42 -10.95
CA SER A 145 -18.64 -4.15 -9.84
C SER A 145 -19.32 -5.47 -10.25
N SER A 146 -19.52 -5.71 -11.56
CA SER A 146 -20.15 -6.94 -12.06
C SER A 146 -19.33 -8.21 -11.83
N VAL A 147 -18.03 -8.07 -11.51
CA VAL A 147 -17.14 -9.20 -11.22
C VAL A 147 -17.12 -9.59 -9.75
N LEU A 148 -17.73 -8.77 -8.88
CA LEU A 148 -17.74 -9.02 -7.44
C LEU A 148 -18.74 -10.12 -7.08
N GLY A 149 -18.38 -10.98 -6.15
CA GLY A 149 -19.34 -11.88 -5.51
C GLY A 149 -20.36 -11.12 -4.66
N PRO A 150 -21.48 -11.79 -4.31
CA PRO A 150 -22.59 -11.14 -3.61
C PRO A 150 -22.17 -10.58 -2.25
N TYR A 151 -21.25 -11.22 -1.53
CA TYR A 151 -20.77 -10.71 -0.26
C TYR A 151 -19.95 -9.44 -0.46
N ALA A 152 -18.94 -9.48 -1.32
CA ALA A 152 -18.09 -8.32 -1.61
C ALA A 152 -18.90 -7.10 -2.08
N LEU A 153 -19.94 -7.32 -2.88
CA LEU A 153 -20.83 -6.27 -3.38
C LEU A 153 -21.57 -5.54 -2.25
N THR A 154 -21.97 -6.22 -1.19
CA THR A 154 -22.66 -5.57 -0.05
C THR A 154 -21.78 -4.58 0.71
N THR A 155 -20.46 -4.78 0.65
CA THR A 155 -19.46 -3.97 1.36
C THR A 155 -18.63 -3.09 0.42
N GLU A 156 -18.98 -3.01 -0.86
CA GLU A 156 -18.21 -2.24 -1.85
C GLU A 156 -18.16 -0.77 -1.44
N PRO A 157 -16.95 -0.19 -1.25
CA PRO A 157 -16.83 1.23 -0.91
C PRO A 157 -16.91 2.12 -2.15
N TYR A 158 -17.18 3.40 -1.94
CA TYR A 158 -16.99 4.41 -2.98
C TYR A 158 -15.50 4.77 -3.06
N ILE A 159 -14.84 4.42 -4.16
CA ILE A 159 -13.38 4.57 -4.30
C ILE A 159 -13.04 5.92 -4.95
N ALA A 160 -12.16 6.68 -4.30
CA ALA A 160 -11.66 7.98 -4.79
C ALA A 160 -10.15 8.11 -4.61
N GLN A 161 -9.54 9.03 -5.34
CA GLN A 161 -8.14 9.44 -5.11
C GLN A 161 -8.06 10.92 -4.75
N VAL A 162 -7.30 11.25 -3.71
CA VAL A 162 -6.99 12.62 -3.32
C VAL A 162 -5.55 12.94 -3.70
N PHE A 163 -5.34 14.10 -4.32
CA PHE A 163 -4.03 14.58 -4.74
C PHE A 163 -3.61 15.73 -3.85
N MET A 164 -2.41 15.65 -3.31
CA MET A 164 -1.91 16.59 -2.30
C MET A 164 -0.50 17.02 -2.64
N ALA A 165 -0.14 18.24 -2.26
CA ALA A 165 1.22 18.77 -2.39
C ALA A 165 1.58 19.59 -1.16
N GLU A 166 2.87 19.87 -1.00
CA GLU A 166 3.35 20.78 0.04
C GLU A 166 2.72 22.18 -0.12
N ASN A 167 2.34 22.80 1.00
CA ASN A 167 1.85 24.17 1.01
C ASN A 167 3.03 25.15 0.99
N THR A 168 3.47 25.58 -0.19
CA THR A 168 4.64 26.45 -0.35
C THR A 168 4.36 27.94 -0.07
N GLN A 169 3.22 28.29 0.51
CA GLN A 169 2.87 29.69 0.81
C GLN A 169 3.35 30.19 2.18
N ASP A 170 3.89 29.31 3.03
CA ASP A 170 4.50 29.71 4.30
C ASP A 170 6.02 29.65 4.16
N GLY A 171 6.62 30.80 3.81
CA GLY A 171 8.04 31.01 4.01
C GLY A 171 8.36 31.00 5.51
N ALA A 172 9.50 30.42 5.86
CA ALA A 172 10.13 30.36 7.18
C ALA A 172 9.59 29.29 8.15
N ASP A 173 10.52 28.42 8.54
CA ASP A 173 10.68 27.89 9.90
C ASP A 173 9.49 27.13 10.50
N SER A 174 9.19 25.96 9.94
CA SER A 174 8.71 24.86 10.78
C SER A 174 9.37 23.56 10.36
N GLU A 175 10.17 22.98 11.26
CA GLU A 175 10.45 21.55 11.27
C GLU A 175 9.12 20.82 11.52
N SER A 176 8.30 20.71 10.47
CA SER A 176 7.04 19.99 10.52
C SER A 176 7.21 18.61 9.91
N GLU A 177 6.42 17.66 10.39
CA GLU A 177 6.37 16.27 9.92
C GLU A 177 6.01 16.10 8.42
N ALA A 178 5.86 17.20 7.67
CA ALA A 178 5.83 17.27 6.21
C ALA A 178 7.08 16.67 5.52
N GLY A 179 8.11 16.32 6.30
CA GLY A 179 9.26 15.51 5.87
C GLY A 179 8.89 14.19 5.17
N ALA A 180 7.68 13.66 5.36
CA ALA A 180 7.21 12.46 4.67
C ALA A 180 7.14 12.62 3.13
N VAL A 181 6.77 13.80 2.61
CA VAL A 181 6.75 14.04 1.16
C VAL A 181 8.17 14.24 0.62
N ARG A 182 9.08 14.83 1.41
CA ARG A 182 10.51 14.99 1.05
C ARG A 182 11.33 13.71 1.18
N GLY A 183 10.93 12.77 2.05
CA GLY A 183 11.63 11.50 2.30
C GLY A 183 11.75 10.59 1.06
N ALA A 184 10.85 10.74 0.08
CA ALA A 184 10.93 10.04 -1.20
C ALA A 184 12.04 10.57 -2.12
N LYS A 185 12.41 11.86 -2.04
CA LYS A 185 13.48 12.47 -2.85
C LYS A 185 14.89 12.25 -2.26
N ALA A 186 15.04 12.20 -0.94
CA ALA A 186 16.38 12.15 -0.33
C ALA A 186 17.05 10.77 -0.37
N ARG A 187 16.28 9.67 -0.44
CA ARG A 187 16.86 8.31 -0.37
C ARG A 187 17.29 7.74 -1.72
N ALA A 188 16.73 8.24 -2.83
CA ALA A 188 17.07 7.77 -4.18
C ALA A 188 18.35 8.40 -4.75
N THR A 189 18.75 9.58 -4.26
CA THR A 189 19.80 10.40 -4.92
C THR A 189 21.17 10.31 -4.26
N ARG A 190 21.32 9.61 -3.11
CA ARG A 190 22.57 9.59 -2.32
C ARG A 190 23.56 8.45 -2.61
N ARG A 191 23.35 7.63 -3.65
CA ARG A 191 24.38 6.70 -4.17
C ARG A 191 24.54 6.89 -5.67
N GLY A 192 25.27 7.93 -6.05
CA GLY A 192 25.47 8.28 -7.45
C GLY A 192 26.47 9.40 -7.66
N THR A 193 27.54 9.46 -6.88
CA THR A 193 28.73 10.25 -7.25
C THR A 193 29.87 9.29 -7.48
N LYS A 194 30.20 9.13 -8.77
CA LYS A 194 31.41 8.46 -9.28
C LYS A 194 32.65 9.04 -8.61
N THR A 195 33.52 8.19 -8.10
CA THR A 195 34.97 8.42 -8.18
C THR A 195 35.46 7.65 -9.39
N THR A 196 35.73 8.39 -10.47
CA THR A 196 36.62 7.96 -11.55
C THR A 196 38.04 7.94 -11.00
N ASP A 197 38.69 6.79 -11.05
CA ASP A 197 40.12 6.77 -11.30
C ASP A 197 40.44 5.54 -12.16
N GLU A 198 40.83 5.80 -13.40
CA GLU A 198 41.49 4.84 -14.26
C GLU A 198 42.93 4.71 -13.78
N SER A 199 43.36 3.53 -13.37
CA SER A 199 44.64 2.95 -13.79
C SER A 199 44.92 1.65 -13.05
N SER A 200 45.69 0.80 -13.75
CA SER A 200 46.56 -0.23 -13.21
C SER A 200 46.01 -1.67 -13.10
N CYS A 201 46.48 -2.44 -14.08
CA CYS A 201 46.96 -3.82 -13.97
C CYS A 201 45.89 -4.92 -13.92
N ALA A 202 45.73 -5.71 -14.98
CA ALA A 202 46.61 -6.77 -15.49
C ALA A 202 46.06 -8.14 -15.06
N ASN A 203 46.04 -9.04 -16.05
CA ASN A 203 45.77 -10.49 -16.04
C ASN A 203 45.96 -11.20 -14.69
N VAL A 204 45.17 -12.27 -14.47
CA VAL A 204 45.67 -13.67 -14.46
C VAL A 204 44.48 -14.63 -14.27
N SER A 205 44.40 -15.60 -15.20
CA SER A 205 43.76 -16.93 -15.17
C SER A 205 42.24 -17.06 -15.10
#